data_AF-A0A1E4FZW9-F1
#
_entry.id   AF-A0A1E4FZW9-F1
#
_cell.length_a   1.000
_cell.length_b   1.000
_cell.length_c   1.000
_cell.angle_alpha   90.00
_cell.angle_beta   90.00
_cell.angle_gamma   90.00
#
_symmetry.space_group_name_H-M   'P 1'
#
loop_
_entity.id
_entity.type
_entity.pdbx_description
1 polymer ?
#
loop_
_entity_poly.entity_id
_entity_poly.type
_entity_poly.pdbx_seq_one_letter_code
_entity_poly.pdbx_strand_id
1 'polypeptide(L)'
;MQRLEEHIGAALFDRNHAGVRPTVIGELFLQEALHGLDHLKWAVQQVAEVQRGEDGHLRIAISVPVSLLGGTLTHFRRESRSVSIEMIEGAGEASITLVQQRKADIAFVAEAPDNAILRTKYLGDATMMAVVPKFHHMAGSPSALVEDFRSEQFILSASGVGRKIGRYLEGQLARIGKKPIIQWHLLSRLDLLSLVAQGFGVTIIAGTLEAMPDGVAVIPLAKDDVLPVHAVWVGSNTNPALQGFLDTMSRSVP
;
A
#
# COMPACT_ATOMS: atom_id res chain seq x y z
N MET A 1 -11.59 -28.65 -21.59
CA MET A 1 -11.01 -27.81 -22.66
C MET A 1 -12.00 -27.61 -23.79
N GLN A 2 -12.19 -28.58 -24.69
CA GLN A 2 -13.03 -28.37 -25.89
C GLN A 2 -14.50 -28.01 -25.58
N ARG A 3 -15.13 -28.68 -24.62
CA ARG A 3 -16.48 -28.31 -24.13
C ARG A 3 -16.56 -26.91 -23.49
N LEU A 4 -15.47 -26.42 -22.92
CA LEU A 4 -15.41 -25.10 -22.30
C LEU A 4 -15.24 -24.02 -23.37
N GLU A 5 -14.39 -24.28 -24.37
CA GLU A 5 -14.23 -23.44 -25.56
C GLU A 5 -15.52 -23.35 -26.37
N GLU A 6 -16.26 -24.47 -26.49
CA GLU A 6 -17.59 -24.52 -27.11
C GLU A 6 -18.63 -23.69 -26.32
N HIS A 7 -18.60 -23.74 -24.98
CA HIS A 7 -19.51 -22.97 -24.14
C HIS A 7 -19.23 -21.46 -24.17
N ILE A 8 -17.95 -21.07 -24.21
CA ILE A 8 -17.51 -19.67 -24.28
C ILE A 8 -17.64 -19.11 -25.70
N GLY A 9 -17.66 -19.98 -26.72
CA GLY A 9 -17.71 -19.60 -28.13
C GLY A 9 -16.38 -19.06 -28.66
N ALA A 10 -15.27 -19.32 -27.97
CA ALA A 10 -13.93 -18.85 -28.36
C ALA A 10 -12.87 -19.92 -28.07
N ALA A 11 -11.87 -20.03 -28.96
CA ALA A 11 -10.70 -20.86 -28.74
C ALA A 11 -9.80 -20.22 -27.67
N LEU A 12 -9.54 -20.95 -26.59
CA LEU A 12 -8.70 -20.49 -25.49
C LEU A 12 -7.26 -20.97 -25.65
N PHE A 13 -7.00 -22.03 -26.44
CA PHE A 13 -5.66 -22.56 -26.64
C PHE A 13 -5.37 -22.85 -28.11
N ASP A 14 -4.21 -22.39 -28.57
CA ASP A 14 -3.61 -22.83 -29.82
C ASP A 14 -2.84 -24.13 -29.59
N ARG A 15 -3.15 -25.15 -30.39
CA ARG A 15 -2.46 -26.44 -30.38
C ARG A 15 -1.66 -26.59 -31.66
N ASN A 16 -0.33 -26.63 -31.54
CA ASN A 16 0.57 -26.87 -32.67
C ASN A 16 1.60 -27.96 -32.32
N HIS A 17 2.46 -28.31 -33.29
CA HIS A 17 3.50 -29.33 -33.11
C HIS A 17 4.54 -28.98 -32.03
N ALA A 18 4.61 -27.72 -31.58
CA ALA A 18 5.50 -27.25 -30.52
C ALA A 18 4.83 -27.16 -29.14
N GLY A 19 3.56 -27.57 -29.02
CA GLY A 19 2.84 -27.67 -27.75
C GLY A 19 1.52 -26.91 -27.73
N VAL A 20 1.03 -26.65 -26.52
CA VAL A 20 -0.23 -25.95 -26.27
C VAL A 20 0.08 -24.59 -25.65
N ARG A 21 -0.42 -23.51 -26.24
CA ARG A 21 -0.28 -22.15 -25.71
C ARG A 21 -1.65 -21.48 -25.61
N PRO A 22 -1.89 -20.63 -24.59
CA PRO A 22 -3.11 -19.84 -24.55
C PRO A 22 -3.17 -18.88 -25.75
N THR A 23 -4.38 -18.64 -26.26
CA THR A 23 -4.65 -17.51 -27.15
C THR A 23 -4.74 -16.22 -26.32
N VAL A 24 -4.83 -15.04 -26.94
CA VAL A 24 -5.08 -13.77 -26.20
C VAL A 24 -6.37 -13.85 -25.36
N ILE A 25 -7.41 -14.49 -25.89
CA ILE A 25 -8.66 -14.73 -25.16
C ILE A 25 -8.44 -15.78 -24.06
N GLY A 26 -7.60 -16.79 -24.33
CA GLY A 26 -7.12 -17.78 -23.37
C GLY A 26 -6.40 -17.18 -22.17
N GLU A 27 -5.50 -16.22 -22.40
CA GLU A 27 -4.77 -15.52 -21.34
C GLU A 27 -5.72 -14.74 -20.43
N LEU A 28 -6.65 -13.98 -21.03
CA LEU A 28 -7.68 -13.26 -20.28
C LEU A 28 -8.56 -14.21 -19.46
N PHE A 29 -9.03 -15.30 -20.09
CA PHE A 29 -9.84 -16.30 -19.41
C PHE A 29 -9.07 -16.97 -18.27
N LEU A 30 -7.81 -17.35 -18.49
CA LEU A 30 -6.97 -17.98 -17.48
C LEU A 30 -6.74 -17.05 -16.29
N GLN A 31 -6.52 -15.76 -16.53
CA GLN A 31 -6.40 -14.77 -15.46
C GLN A 31 -7.65 -14.75 -14.59
N GLU A 32 -8.84 -14.65 -15.20
CA GLU A 32 -10.10 -14.63 -14.46
C GLU A 32 -10.44 -15.97 -13.81
N ALA A 33 -10.10 -17.09 -14.46
CA ALA A 33 -10.28 -18.43 -13.90
C ALA A 33 -9.38 -18.66 -12.67
N LEU A 34 -8.14 -18.18 -12.70
CA LEU A 34 -7.24 -18.21 -11.55
C LEU A 34 -7.77 -17.34 -10.39
N HIS A 35 -8.31 -16.15 -10.68
CA HIS A 35 -9.00 -15.35 -9.67
C HIS A 35 -10.20 -16.08 -9.06
N GLY A 36 -11.02 -16.73 -9.90
CA GLY A 36 -12.14 -17.55 -9.44
C GLY A 36 -11.71 -18.72 -8.56
N LEU A 37 -10.61 -19.39 -8.91
CA LEU A 37 -10.06 -20.49 -8.11
C LEU A 37 -9.50 -20.02 -6.77
N ASP A 38 -8.77 -18.89 -6.75
CA ASP A 38 -8.28 -18.28 -5.52
C ASP A 38 -9.44 -17.84 -4.63
N HIS A 39 -10.51 -17.31 -5.22
CA HIS A 39 -11.73 -16.98 -4.48
C HIS A 39 -12.43 -18.21 -3.90
N LEU A 40 -12.49 -19.33 -4.63
CA LEU A 40 -13.03 -20.60 -4.12
C LEU A 40 -12.19 -21.14 -2.95
N LYS A 41 -10.85 -21.07 -3.04
CA LYS A 41 -9.96 -21.46 -1.93
C LYS A 41 -10.20 -20.58 -0.70
N TRP A 42 -10.29 -19.27 -0.91
CA TRP A 42 -10.63 -18.33 0.17
C TRP A 42 -11.99 -18.67 0.79
N ALA A 43 -13.03 -18.92 -0.02
CA ALA A 43 -14.36 -19.25 0.47
C ALA A 43 -14.37 -20.54 1.31
N VAL A 44 -13.67 -21.59 0.85
CA VAL A 44 -13.49 -22.83 1.62
C VAL A 44 -12.80 -22.57 2.95
N GLN A 45 -11.74 -21.75 2.95
CA GLN A 45 -11.01 -21.40 4.15
C GLN A 45 -11.88 -20.61 5.14
N GLN A 46 -12.64 -19.62 4.67
CA GLN A 46 -13.58 -18.84 5.47
C GLN A 46 -14.67 -19.71 6.11
N VAL A 47 -15.27 -20.62 5.35
CA VAL A 47 -16.27 -21.57 5.89
C VAL A 47 -15.66 -22.43 6.98
N ALA A 48 -14.40 -22.88 6.79
CA ALA A 48 -13.71 -23.67 7.78
C ALA A 48 -13.35 -22.88 9.05
N GLU A 49 -12.97 -21.60 8.93
CA GLU A 49 -12.70 -20.69 10.05
C GLU A 49 -13.97 -20.42 10.87
N VAL A 50 -15.09 -20.12 10.18
CA VAL A 50 -16.40 -19.95 10.82
C VAL A 50 -16.85 -21.22 11.56
N GLN A 51 -16.66 -22.41 10.96
CA GLN A 51 -16.99 -23.69 11.61
C GLN A 51 -16.14 -23.98 12.85
N ARG A 52 -14.93 -23.42 12.95
CA ARG A 52 -14.04 -23.55 14.12
C ARG A 52 -14.33 -22.53 15.22
N GLY A 53 -15.27 -21.61 15.03
CA GLY A 53 -15.54 -20.52 15.98
C GLY A 53 -14.46 -19.44 15.99
N GLU A 54 -13.67 -19.35 14.91
CA GLU A 54 -12.77 -18.22 14.67
C GLU A 54 -13.62 -17.10 14.07
N ASP A 55 -13.76 -15.94 14.73
CA ASP A 55 -14.62 -14.81 14.31
C ASP A 55 -14.19 -14.12 13.00
N GLY A 56 -13.35 -14.79 12.20
CA GLY A 56 -12.98 -14.39 10.85
C GLY A 56 -11.48 -14.13 10.69
N HIS A 57 -11.12 -13.87 9.44
CA HIS A 57 -9.77 -13.51 9.03
C HIS A 57 -9.86 -12.23 8.21
N LEU A 58 -9.01 -11.27 8.51
CA LEU A 58 -8.95 -9.98 7.83
C LEU A 58 -7.59 -9.80 7.16
N ARG A 59 -7.58 -9.80 5.84
CA ARG A 59 -6.38 -9.51 5.04
C ARG A 59 -6.32 -8.05 4.68
N ILE A 60 -5.25 -7.38 5.09
CA ILE A 60 -5.04 -5.96 4.90
C ILE A 60 -3.83 -5.76 3.98
N ALA A 61 -4.06 -5.21 2.79
CA ALA A 61 -2.96 -4.74 1.96
C ALA A 61 -2.55 -3.33 2.39
N ILE A 62 -1.26 -3.06 2.54
CA ILE A 62 -0.76 -1.76 3.00
C ILE A 62 0.30 -1.24 2.04
N SER A 63 0.19 0.03 1.68
CA SER A 63 1.29 0.76 1.05
C SER A 63 1.75 1.95 1.87
N VAL A 64 0.94 2.39 2.83
CA VAL A 64 1.26 3.44 3.80
C VAL A 64 1.84 2.84 5.09
N PRO A 65 2.58 3.62 5.89
CA PRO A 65 3.10 3.16 7.18
C PRO A 65 1.98 2.65 8.11
N VAL A 66 2.18 1.46 8.69
CA VAL A 66 1.21 0.82 9.61
C VAL A 66 0.89 1.69 10.82
N SER A 67 1.84 2.51 11.29
CA SER A 67 1.63 3.39 12.45
C SER A 67 0.49 4.38 12.24
N LEU A 68 0.16 4.74 10.99
CA LEU A 68 -1.00 5.57 10.65
C LEU A 68 -2.34 4.89 10.96
N LEU A 69 -2.33 3.56 11.13
CA LEU A 69 -3.51 2.74 11.42
C LEU A 69 -3.55 2.29 12.88
N GLY A 70 -2.57 2.69 13.70
CA GLY A 70 -2.35 2.13 15.05
C GLY A 70 -3.57 2.24 15.96
N GLY A 71 -4.26 3.39 15.96
CA GLY A 71 -5.50 3.58 16.72
C GLY A 71 -6.59 2.60 16.29
N THR A 72 -6.93 2.57 15.00
CA THR A 72 -7.96 1.68 14.45
C THR A 72 -7.64 0.21 14.69
N LEU A 73 -6.39 -0.22 14.45
CA LEU A 73 -5.96 -1.60 14.68
C LEU A 73 -6.06 -1.98 16.17
N THR A 74 -5.68 -1.08 17.07
CA THR A 74 -5.75 -1.31 18.52
C THR A 74 -7.20 -1.44 18.98
N HIS A 75 -8.09 -0.55 18.54
CA HIS A 75 -9.52 -0.61 18.85
C HIS A 75 -10.16 -1.89 18.30
N PHE A 76 -9.87 -2.23 17.04
CA PHE A 76 -10.44 -3.41 16.41
C PHE A 76 -9.97 -4.69 17.10
N ARG A 77 -8.68 -4.78 17.47
CA ARG A 77 -8.14 -5.93 18.19
C ARG A 77 -8.78 -6.11 19.57
N ARG A 78 -9.18 -5.02 20.24
CA ARG A 78 -9.90 -5.08 21.52
C ARG A 78 -11.33 -5.59 21.37
N GLU A 79 -12.02 -5.17 20.33
CA GLU A 79 -13.42 -5.52 20.05
C GLU A 79 -13.56 -6.93 19.43
N SER A 80 -12.57 -7.36 18.63
CA SER A 80 -12.61 -8.59 17.82
C SER A 80 -11.36 -9.46 18.05
N ARG A 81 -11.19 -10.00 19.27
CA ARG A 81 -9.96 -10.72 19.70
C ARG A 81 -9.69 -12.02 18.95
N SER A 82 -10.74 -12.64 18.47
CA SER A 82 -10.82 -13.92 17.75
C SER A 82 -10.57 -13.76 16.25
N VAL A 83 -10.62 -12.53 15.73
CA VAL A 83 -10.26 -12.24 14.33
C VAL A 83 -8.74 -12.30 14.17
N SER A 84 -8.28 -13.10 13.21
CA SER A 84 -6.88 -13.09 12.78
C SER A 84 -6.66 -11.97 11.74
N ILE A 85 -5.53 -11.26 11.84
CA ILE A 85 -5.18 -10.18 10.91
C ILE A 85 -3.90 -10.56 10.20
N GLU A 86 -3.93 -10.53 8.87
CA GLU A 86 -2.76 -10.69 8.00
C GLU A 86 -2.52 -9.37 7.27
N MET A 87 -1.27 -8.91 7.25
CA MET A 87 -0.87 -7.69 6.57
C MET A 87 0.10 -8.00 5.43
N ILE A 88 -0.18 -7.43 4.26
CA ILE A 88 0.62 -7.61 3.05
C ILE A 88 1.14 -6.23 2.64
N GLU A 89 2.43 -6.00 2.81
CA GLU A 89 3.07 -4.76 2.38
C GLU A 89 3.39 -4.79 0.88
N GLY A 90 3.08 -3.68 0.19
CA GLY A 90 3.30 -3.55 -1.24
C GLY A 90 3.24 -2.10 -1.72
N ALA A 91 3.41 -1.90 -3.03
CA ALA A 91 3.14 -0.61 -3.66
C ALA A 91 1.62 -0.34 -3.73
N GLY A 92 1.22 0.93 -3.76
CA GLY A 92 -0.21 1.31 -3.72
C GLY A 92 -1.07 0.63 -4.79
N GLU A 93 -0.60 0.61 -6.05
CA GLU A 93 -1.29 -0.08 -7.15
C GLU A 93 -1.43 -1.58 -6.90
N ALA A 94 -0.35 -2.23 -6.44
CA ALA A 94 -0.37 -3.66 -6.11
C ALA A 94 -1.35 -3.96 -4.96
N SER A 95 -1.41 -3.09 -3.94
CA SER A 95 -2.36 -3.23 -2.83
C SER A 95 -3.81 -3.09 -3.29
N ILE A 96 -4.09 -2.18 -4.23
CA ILE A 96 -5.42 -2.06 -4.85
C ILE A 96 -5.76 -3.31 -5.67
N THR A 97 -4.80 -3.83 -6.44
CA THR A 97 -4.98 -5.07 -7.21
C THR A 97 -5.29 -6.26 -6.31
N LEU A 98 -4.64 -6.39 -5.15
CA LEU A 98 -4.95 -7.45 -4.17
C LEU A 98 -6.41 -7.39 -3.70
N VAL A 99 -6.93 -6.18 -3.48
CA VAL A 99 -8.35 -5.98 -3.11
C VAL A 99 -9.29 -6.34 -4.26
N GLN A 100 -8.99 -5.90 -5.48
CA GLN A 100 -9.78 -6.24 -6.67
C GLN A 100 -9.84 -7.75 -6.92
N GLN A 101 -8.72 -8.45 -6.70
CA GLN A 101 -8.60 -9.90 -6.83
C GLN A 101 -9.13 -10.67 -5.62
N ARG A 102 -9.69 -9.99 -4.60
CA ARG A 102 -10.15 -10.58 -3.33
C ARG A 102 -9.06 -11.37 -2.59
N LYS A 103 -7.79 -11.02 -2.82
CA LYS A 103 -6.62 -11.53 -2.07
C LYS A 103 -6.35 -10.71 -0.81
N ALA A 104 -6.88 -9.49 -0.75
CA ALA A 104 -7.02 -8.68 0.45
C ALA A 104 -8.47 -8.20 0.60
N ASP A 105 -8.92 -8.01 1.83
CA ASP A 105 -10.27 -7.51 2.12
C ASP A 105 -10.34 -5.99 2.02
N ILE A 106 -9.27 -5.31 2.42
CA ILE A 106 -9.12 -3.87 2.43
C ILE A 106 -7.66 -3.47 2.16
N ALA A 107 -7.47 -2.34 1.50
CA ALA A 107 -6.17 -1.74 1.26
C ALA A 107 -6.07 -0.35 1.88
N PHE A 108 -4.89 -0.02 2.41
CA PHE A 108 -4.55 1.33 2.84
C PHE A 108 -3.50 1.93 1.91
N VAL A 109 -3.90 3.00 1.22
CA VAL A 109 -3.15 3.56 0.10
C VAL A 109 -3.08 5.08 0.14
N ALA A 110 -2.02 5.61 -0.48
CA ALA A 110 -1.78 7.05 -0.56
C ALA A 110 -2.52 7.75 -1.71
N GLU A 111 -3.32 6.99 -2.47
CA GLU A 111 -4.00 7.46 -3.66
C GLU A 111 -5.28 6.64 -3.86
N ALA A 112 -6.41 7.32 -3.89
CA ALA A 112 -7.70 6.68 -4.16
C ALA A 112 -7.75 6.21 -5.64
N PRO A 113 -8.18 4.97 -5.92
CA PRO A 113 -8.45 4.55 -7.28
C PRO A 113 -9.74 5.20 -7.80
N ASP A 114 -9.76 5.50 -9.10
CA ASP A 114 -10.99 5.76 -9.83
C ASP A 114 -11.53 4.43 -10.38
N ASN A 115 -12.40 3.77 -9.61
CA ASN A 115 -12.94 2.47 -9.97
C ASN A 115 -14.33 2.24 -9.37
N ALA A 116 -15.30 1.89 -10.22
CA ALA A 116 -16.71 1.75 -9.82
C ALA A 116 -17.02 0.58 -8.87
N ILE A 117 -16.21 -0.49 -8.84
CA ILE A 117 -16.42 -1.63 -7.93
C ILE A 117 -15.81 -1.39 -6.54
N LEU A 118 -14.91 -0.42 -6.45
CA LEU A 118 -14.21 -0.09 -5.22
C LEU A 118 -14.96 1.00 -4.45
N ARG A 119 -14.98 0.84 -3.14
CA ARG A 119 -15.35 1.88 -2.19
C ARG A 119 -14.07 2.44 -1.59
N THR A 120 -14.07 3.75 -1.39
CA THR A 120 -12.93 4.47 -0.85
C THR A 120 -13.39 5.35 0.30
N LYS A 121 -12.64 5.35 1.39
CA LYS A 121 -12.81 6.28 2.51
C LYS A 121 -11.51 7.02 2.74
N TYR A 122 -11.56 8.34 2.69
CA TYR A 122 -10.44 9.18 3.09
C TYR A 122 -10.32 9.19 4.62
N LEU A 123 -9.10 8.97 5.12
CA LEU A 123 -8.80 8.83 6.55
C LEU A 123 -8.05 10.04 7.11
N GLY A 124 -7.67 10.98 6.26
CA GLY A 124 -6.87 12.14 6.61
C GLY A 124 -5.52 12.17 5.90
N ASP A 125 -4.76 13.18 6.26
CA ASP A 125 -3.48 13.51 5.69
C ASP A 125 -2.36 13.19 6.70
N ALA A 126 -1.41 12.37 6.28
CA ALA A 126 -0.20 12.11 7.06
C ALA A 126 0.84 13.19 6.78
N THR A 127 1.37 13.81 7.83
CA THR A 127 2.45 14.79 7.71
C THR A 127 3.69 14.16 7.08
N MET A 128 4.29 14.85 6.11
CA MET A 128 5.57 14.47 5.53
C MET A 128 6.72 15.19 6.24
N MET A 129 7.84 14.50 6.38
CA MET A 129 9.02 15.01 7.06
C MET A 129 10.26 14.62 6.29
N ALA A 130 11.20 15.56 6.14
CA ALA A 130 12.53 15.26 5.66
C ALA A 130 13.34 14.61 6.77
N VAL A 131 14.11 13.58 6.42
CA VAL A 131 15.08 12.95 7.31
C VAL A 131 16.45 13.10 6.70
N VAL A 132 17.36 13.65 7.49
CA VAL A 132 18.71 14.02 7.08
C VAL A 132 19.73 13.47 8.09
N PRO A 133 21.01 13.33 7.71
CA PRO A 133 22.05 13.03 8.69
C PRO A 133 22.12 14.11 9.79
N LYS A 134 22.48 13.76 11.04
CA LYS A 134 22.60 14.73 12.15
C LYS A 134 23.63 15.85 11.87
N PHE A 135 24.60 15.60 11.01
CA PHE A 135 25.62 16.59 10.60
C PHE A 135 25.20 17.42 9.38
N HIS A 136 23.98 17.23 8.86
CA HIS A 136 23.45 18.02 7.74
C HIS A 136 23.21 19.47 8.16
N HIS A 137 23.42 20.43 7.27
CA HIS A 137 23.29 21.86 7.57
C HIS A 137 21.87 22.30 7.99
N MET A 138 20.84 21.55 7.57
CA MET A 138 19.45 21.73 8.02
C MET A 138 19.08 20.95 9.28
N ALA A 139 20.00 20.16 9.86
CA ALA A 139 19.73 19.44 11.09
C ALA A 139 19.47 20.45 12.23
N GLY A 140 18.23 20.49 12.73
CA GLY A 140 17.78 21.45 13.76
C GLY A 140 16.85 22.55 13.24
N SER A 141 16.59 22.62 11.92
CA SER A 141 15.56 23.50 11.38
C SER A 141 14.18 23.15 11.96
N PRO A 142 13.36 24.14 12.37
CA PRO A 142 12.01 23.88 12.90
C PRO A 142 11.04 23.38 11.82
N SER A 143 11.31 23.73 10.56
CA SER A 143 10.58 23.30 9.37
C SER A 143 11.46 23.49 8.13
N ALA A 144 11.13 22.83 7.03
CA ALA A 144 11.77 23.03 5.73
C ALA A 144 10.76 22.96 4.59
N LEU A 145 11.12 23.53 3.45
CA LEU A 145 10.44 23.33 2.18
C LEU A 145 11.13 22.23 1.38
N VAL A 146 10.42 21.59 0.46
CA VAL A 146 11.03 20.61 -0.46
C VAL A 146 12.15 21.25 -1.28
N GLU A 147 12.00 22.51 -1.65
CA GLU A 147 12.97 23.29 -2.41
C GLU A 147 14.29 23.51 -1.67
N ASP A 148 14.31 23.43 -0.34
CA ASP A 148 15.54 23.55 0.45
C ASP A 148 16.50 22.37 0.17
N PHE A 149 15.94 21.21 -0.19
CA PHE A 149 16.66 19.98 -0.51
C PHE A 149 16.90 19.79 -2.02
N ARG A 150 16.67 20.82 -2.85
CA ARG A 150 16.74 20.73 -4.32
C ARG A 150 18.06 20.21 -4.92
N SER A 151 19.15 20.29 -4.16
CA SER A 151 20.48 19.85 -4.58
C SER A 151 20.91 18.54 -3.91
N GLU A 152 20.08 17.99 -3.02
CA GLU A 152 20.38 16.78 -2.28
C GLU A 152 20.08 15.52 -3.11
N GLN A 153 20.78 14.44 -2.79
CA GLN A 153 20.43 13.11 -3.26
C GLN A 153 19.35 12.53 -2.35
N PHE A 154 18.17 12.26 -2.92
CA PHE A 154 17.10 11.55 -2.24
C PHE A 154 17.29 10.05 -2.37
N ILE A 155 17.34 9.33 -1.24
CA ILE A 155 17.26 7.87 -1.21
C ILE A 155 15.84 7.46 -0.80
N LEU A 156 15.10 6.80 -1.69
CA LEU A 156 13.70 6.45 -1.47
C LEU A 156 13.46 4.95 -1.60
N SER A 157 12.46 4.44 -0.89
CA SER A 157 11.99 3.06 -1.11
C SER A 157 11.30 2.91 -2.47
N ALA A 158 11.58 1.82 -3.17
CA ALA A 158 10.88 1.43 -4.39
C ALA A 158 9.52 0.75 -4.12
N SER A 159 9.22 0.44 -2.85
CA SER A 159 7.96 -0.12 -2.34
C SER A 159 7.17 0.92 -1.52
N GLY A 160 5.96 0.56 -1.08
CA GLY A 160 5.12 1.40 -0.24
C GLY A 160 4.83 2.77 -0.86
N VAL A 161 4.99 3.82 -0.06
CA VAL A 161 4.77 5.23 -0.46
C VAL A 161 5.93 5.84 -1.25
N GLY A 162 7.10 5.20 -1.34
CA GLY A 162 8.29 5.87 -1.84
C GLY A 162 8.16 6.36 -3.29
N ARG A 163 7.48 5.60 -4.16
CA ARG A 163 7.17 6.06 -5.53
C ARG A 163 6.24 7.27 -5.57
N LYS A 164 5.25 7.34 -4.66
CA LYS A 164 4.33 8.48 -4.54
C LYS A 164 5.10 9.71 -4.06
N ILE A 165 5.98 9.55 -3.08
CA ILE A 165 6.87 10.61 -2.58
C ILE A 165 7.79 11.11 -3.69
N GLY A 166 8.37 10.22 -4.51
CA GLY A 166 9.20 10.61 -5.66
C GLY A 166 8.43 11.46 -6.68
N ARG A 167 7.21 11.05 -7.06
CA ARG A 167 6.35 11.86 -7.95
C ARG A 167 6.01 13.23 -7.34
N TYR A 168 5.77 13.26 -6.04
CA TYR A 168 5.51 14.50 -5.32
C TYR A 168 6.74 15.44 -5.34
N LEU A 169 7.95 14.90 -5.09
CA LEU A 169 9.21 15.65 -5.20
C LEU A 169 9.44 16.22 -6.61
N GLU A 170 9.21 15.40 -7.64
CA GLU A 170 9.27 15.83 -9.03
C GLU A 170 8.32 16.99 -9.30
N GLY A 171 7.07 16.90 -8.82
CA GLY A 171 6.06 17.94 -8.95
C GLY A 171 6.45 19.25 -8.28
N GLN A 172 6.96 19.23 -7.05
CA GLN A 172 7.36 20.46 -6.34
C GLN A 172 8.59 21.11 -6.99
N LEU A 173 9.65 20.33 -7.23
CA LEU A 173 10.89 20.87 -7.79
C LEU A 173 10.73 21.35 -9.25
N ALA A 174 9.79 20.77 -10.01
CA ALA A 174 9.48 21.26 -11.36
C ALA A 174 8.98 22.71 -11.37
N ARG A 175 8.31 23.17 -10.30
CA ARG A 175 7.80 24.55 -10.17
C ARG A 175 8.92 25.60 -10.17
N ILE A 176 10.12 25.20 -9.78
CA ILE A 176 11.34 26.03 -9.79
C ILE A 176 12.33 25.61 -10.89
N GLY A 177 11.89 24.82 -11.87
CA GLY A 177 12.73 24.37 -12.99
C GLY A 177 13.84 23.37 -12.60
N LYS A 178 13.67 22.66 -11.48
CA LYS A 178 14.61 21.63 -10.99
C LYS A 178 14.01 20.24 -11.09
N LYS A 179 14.85 19.23 -10.96
CA LYS A 179 14.47 17.81 -10.87
C LYS A 179 15.19 17.19 -9.67
N PRO A 180 14.52 16.33 -8.88
CA PRO A 180 15.18 15.64 -7.78
C PRO A 180 16.20 14.63 -8.31
N ILE A 181 17.28 14.43 -7.56
CA ILE A 181 18.20 13.31 -7.78
C ILE A 181 17.72 12.16 -6.89
N ILE A 182 17.05 11.16 -7.46
CA ILE A 182 16.46 10.06 -6.70
C ILE A 182 17.22 8.76 -6.97
N GLN A 183 17.66 8.11 -5.89
CA GLN A 183 18.14 6.74 -5.88
C GLN A 183 17.10 5.83 -5.22
N TRP A 184 16.69 4.79 -5.94
CA TRP A 184 15.66 3.85 -5.50
C TRP A 184 16.27 2.64 -4.80
N HIS A 185 15.69 2.25 -3.67
CA HIS A 185 16.12 1.10 -2.86
C HIS A 185 14.97 0.15 -2.54
N LEU A 186 15.21 -1.15 -2.54
CA LEU A 186 14.30 -2.17 -2.00
C LEU A 186 14.74 -2.52 -0.58
N LEU A 187 14.65 -1.55 0.33
CA LEU A 187 15.08 -1.67 1.73
C LEU A 187 13.92 -1.39 2.66
N SER A 188 13.98 -1.94 3.88
CA SER A 188 13.06 -1.57 4.94
C SER A 188 13.24 -0.10 5.30
N ARG A 189 12.24 0.51 5.95
CA ARG A 189 12.34 1.89 6.46
C ARG A 189 13.56 2.06 7.37
N LEU A 190 13.81 1.11 8.27
CA LEU A 190 14.91 1.20 9.23
C LEU A 190 16.27 1.15 8.53
N ASP A 191 16.43 0.27 7.53
CA ASP A 191 17.67 0.16 6.76
C ASP A 191 17.92 1.40 5.90
N LEU A 192 16.87 1.94 5.26
CA LEU A 192 16.95 3.18 4.51
C LEU A 192 17.38 4.36 5.40
N LEU A 193 16.79 4.48 6.59
CA LEU A 193 17.17 5.51 7.56
C LEU A 193 18.59 5.32 8.10
N SER A 194 19.08 4.08 8.19
CA SER A 194 20.47 3.80 8.56
C SER A 194 21.46 4.25 7.48
N LEU A 195 21.08 4.23 6.19
CA LEU A 195 21.87 4.84 5.11
C LEU A 195 21.84 6.37 5.17
N VAL A 196 20.70 6.97 5.52
CA VAL A 196 20.61 8.41 5.78
C VAL A 196 21.56 8.80 6.92
N ALA A 197 21.58 8.07 8.03
CA ALA A 197 22.47 8.33 9.16
C ALA A 197 23.95 8.33 8.76
N GLN A 198 24.32 7.51 7.78
CA GLN A 198 25.67 7.39 7.24
C GLN A 198 26.02 8.44 6.16
N GLY A 199 25.08 9.28 5.75
CA GLY A 199 25.33 10.34 4.77
C GLY A 199 25.18 9.95 3.30
N PHE A 200 24.51 8.82 2.99
CA PHE A 200 24.27 8.42 1.58
C PHE A 200 23.23 9.32 0.87
N GLY A 201 22.54 10.18 1.59
CA GLY A 201 21.55 11.11 1.07
C GLY A 201 20.53 11.51 2.14
N VAL A 202 19.46 12.14 1.69
CA VAL A 202 18.28 12.49 2.49
C VAL A 202 17.09 11.63 2.07
N THR A 203 16.06 11.53 2.90
CA THR A 203 14.79 10.89 2.50
C THR A 203 13.62 11.73 2.96
N ILE A 204 12.44 11.43 2.42
CA ILE A 204 11.18 11.89 2.99
C ILE A 204 10.40 10.69 3.50
N ILE A 205 9.79 10.83 4.67
CA ILE A 205 8.89 9.85 5.28
C ILE A 205 7.53 10.49 5.53
N ALA A 206 6.51 9.66 5.73
CA ALA A 206 5.20 10.10 6.22
C ALA A 206 4.87 9.39 7.54
N GLY A 207 4.08 10.05 8.38
CA GLY A 207 3.53 9.46 9.62
C GLY A 207 4.38 9.71 10.87
N THR A 208 4.47 8.72 11.76
CA THR A 208 5.03 8.92 13.11
C THR A 208 6.57 8.87 13.13
N LEU A 209 7.15 9.53 14.14
CA LEU A 209 8.60 9.58 14.44
C LEU A 209 9.10 8.38 15.25
N GLU A 210 8.32 7.31 15.33
CA GLU A 210 8.67 6.14 16.14
C GLU A 210 9.88 5.39 15.54
N ALA A 211 10.77 4.90 16.41
CA ALA A 211 11.91 4.06 16.07
C ALA A 211 12.87 4.66 15.01
N MET A 212 13.24 5.94 15.14
CA MET A 212 14.31 6.53 14.34
C MET A 212 15.68 6.04 14.84
N PRO A 213 16.58 5.62 13.93
CA PRO A 213 17.94 5.24 14.33
C PRO A 213 18.71 6.46 14.83
N ASP A 214 19.77 6.22 15.61
CA ASP A 214 20.73 7.26 15.92
C ASP A 214 21.42 7.77 14.65
N GLY A 215 21.85 9.04 14.68
CA GLY A 215 22.56 9.65 13.56
C GLY A 215 21.69 10.34 12.51
N VAL A 216 20.36 10.31 12.63
CA VAL A 216 19.46 11.16 11.82
C VAL A 216 18.84 12.32 12.59
N ALA A 217 18.47 13.37 11.86
CA ALA A 217 17.61 14.47 12.31
C ALA A 217 16.36 14.50 11.43
N VAL A 218 15.20 14.79 12.03
CA VAL A 218 13.92 14.87 11.33
C VAL A 218 13.43 16.31 11.32
N ILE A 219 13.01 16.78 10.16
CA ILE A 219 12.60 18.16 9.91
C ILE A 219 11.19 18.10 9.31
N PRO A 220 10.16 18.66 9.97
CA PRO A 220 8.83 18.77 9.40
C PRO A 220 8.85 19.54 8.08
N LEU A 221 8.15 19.03 7.06
CA LEU A 221 7.91 19.81 5.85
C LEU A 221 6.77 20.81 6.06
N ALA A 222 6.49 21.65 5.05
CA ALA A 222 5.42 22.62 5.16
C ALA A 222 4.07 21.95 5.43
N LYS A 223 3.14 22.69 6.03
CA LYS A 223 1.83 22.15 6.44
C LYS A 223 1.05 21.48 5.30
N ASP A 224 1.22 21.97 4.08
CA ASP A 224 0.52 21.46 2.89
C ASP A 224 1.26 20.28 2.23
N ASP A 225 2.44 19.92 2.74
CA ASP A 225 3.25 18.79 2.29
C ASP A 225 2.81 17.53 3.05
N VAL A 226 1.70 16.98 2.56
CA VAL A 226 1.03 15.85 3.19
C VAL A 226 0.86 14.68 2.25
N LEU A 227 0.75 13.49 2.84
CA LEU A 227 0.43 12.25 2.17
C LEU A 227 -1.01 11.85 2.51
N PRO A 228 -1.95 11.94 1.56
CA PRO A 228 -3.32 11.47 1.77
C PRO A 228 -3.34 9.99 2.14
N VAL A 229 -4.29 9.57 2.97
CA VAL A 229 -4.48 8.17 3.33
C VAL A 229 -5.91 7.76 3.05
N HIS A 230 -6.06 6.66 2.33
CA HIS A 230 -7.36 6.11 1.95
C HIS A 230 -7.46 4.64 2.34
N ALA A 231 -8.60 4.25 2.89
CA ALA A 231 -9.05 2.87 2.94
C ALA A 231 -9.83 2.53 1.66
N VAL A 232 -9.51 1.40 1.03
CA VAL A 232 -10.10 0.96 -0.24
C VAL A 232 -10.54 -0.50 -0.12
N TRP A 233 -11.78 -0.82 -0.47
CA TRP A 233 -12.32 -2.18 -0.44
C TRP A 233 -13.31 -2.41 -1.58
N VAL A 234 -13.59 -3.67 -1.92
CA VAL A 234 -14.67 -3.99 -2.87
C VAL A 234 -16.02 -3.78 -2.20
N GLY A 235 -16.93 -3.02 -2.83
CA GLY A 235 -18.23 -2.70 -2.24
C GLY A 235 -19.14 -3.90 -1.98
N SER A 236 -18.92 -5.01 -2.70
CA SER A 236 -19.62 -6.28 -2.51
C SER A 236 -18.88 -7.26 -1.59
N ASN A 237 -17.86 -6.82 -0.85
CA ASN A 237 -17.18 -7.70 0.12
C ASN A 237 -18.09 -7.94 1.35
N THR A 238 -18.45 -9.20 1.58
CA THR A 238 -19.35 -9.66 2.65
C THR A 238 -18.61 -10.23 3.86
N ASN A 239 -17.27 -10.11 3.93
CA ASN A 239 -16.50 -10.58 5.08
C ASN A 239 -16.95 -9.85 6.36
N PRO A 240 -17.46 -10.55 7.39
CA PRO A 240 -17.92 -9.91 8.62
C PRO A 240 -16.78 -9.24 9.40
N ALA A 241 -15.55 -9.77 9.31
CA ALA A 241 -14.38 -9.15 9.93
C ALA A 241 -14.06 -7.79 9.28
N LEU A 242 -14.27 -7.66 7.95
CA LEU A 242 -14.17 -6.37 7.28
C LEU A 242 -15.23 -5.40 7.78
N GLN A 243 -16.49 -5.83 7.88
CA GLN A 243 -17.57 -4.95 8.35
C GLN A 243 -17.30 -4.44 9.77
N GLY A 244 -16.92 -5.33 10.69
CA GLY A 244 -16.51 -4.93 12.05
C GLY A 244 -15.35 -3.94 12.03
N PHE A 245 -14.36 -4.15 11.15
CA PHE A 245 -13.23 -3.24 11.00
C PHE A 245 -13.64 -1.86 10.45
N LEU A 246 -14.54 -1.81 9.45
CA LEU A 246 -15.09 -0.57 8.90
C LEU A 246 -15.91 0.21 9.95
N ASP A 247 -16.65 -0.49 10.81
CA ASP A 247 -17.40 0.10 11.92
C ASP A 247 -16.48 0.68 12.97
N THR A 248 -15.42 -0.04 13.36
CA THR A 248 -14.39 0.49 14.26
C THR A 248 -13.71 1.71 13.64
N MET A 249 -13.35 1.66 12.36
CA MET A 249 -12.73 2.77 11.64
C MET A 249 -13.67 3.99 11.61
N SER A 250 -14.97 3.81 11.44
CA SER A 250 -15.93 4.93 11.44
C SER A 250 -16.15 5.57 12.81
N ARG A 251 -15.86 4.85 13.89
CA ARG A 251 -15.90 5.36 15.26
C ARG A 251 -14.57 5.98 15.73
N SER A 252 -13.47 5.68 15.04
CA SER A 252 -12.11 6.06 15.44
C SER A 252 -11.55 7.28 14.69
N VAL A 253 -12.28 7.84 13.72
CA VAL A 253 -11.89 9.12 13.08
C VAL A 253 -12.37 10.26 13.99
N PRO A 254 -11.48 11.16 14.46
CA PRO A 254 -11.87 12.39 15.15
C PRO A 254 -12.57 13.38 14.22
#